data_AF-A0A349K9P6-F1
#
_entry.id   AF-A0A349K9P6-F1
#
_cell.length_a   1.000
_cell.length_b   1.000
_cell.length_c   1.000
_cell.angle_alpha   90.00
_cell.angle_beta   90.00
_cell.angle_gamma   90.00
#
_symmetry.space_group_name_H-M   'P 1'
#
loop_
_entity.id
_entity.type
_entity.pdbx_description
1 polymer ?
#
loop_
_entity_poly.entity_id
_entity_poly.type
_entity_poly.pdbx_seq_one_letter_code
_entity_poly.pdbx_strand_id
1 'polypeptide(L)'
;GHIYSEGIMLALARKIGKQTAHDLVYKISKTANKENRSLKSCLVNNEKVMKHLTIDDIEVIFDYKNQLGLCPEFVDRVVKLSRKSRAGDKRFLKDYFSNE
;
A
#
# COMPACT_ATOMS: atom_id res chain seq x y z
N GLY A 1 -5.54 -11.95 -3.66
CA GLY A 1 -5.48 -10.81 -4.59
C GLY A 1 -6.28 -9.58 -4.16
N HIS A 2 -7.26 -9.71 -3.26
CA HIS A 2 -8.12 -8.59 -2.88
C HIS A 2 -7.39 -7.41 -2.22
N ILE A 3 -6.23 -7.63 -1.59
CA ILE A 3 -5.38 -6.52 -1.09
C ILE A 3 -4.92 -5.55 -2.18
N TYR A 4 -4.86 -6.00 -3.44
CA TYR A 4 -4.42 -5.18 -4.59
C TYR A 4 -5.57 -4.45 -5.29
N SER A 5 -6.83 -4.74 -4.92
CA SER A 5 -7.99 -4.14 -5.58
C SER A 5 -8.02 -2.62 -5.38
N GLU A 6 -7.57 -2.12 -4.23
CA GLU A 6 -7.48 -0.69 -3.96
C GLU A 6 -6.46 0.00 -4.85
N GLY A 7 -5.25 -0.56 -5.00
CA GLY A 7 -4.22 0.00 -5.88
C GLY A 7 -4.69 0.12 -7.34
N ILE A 8 -5.34 -0.92 -7.86
CA ILE A 8 -5.94 -0.91 -9.20
C ILE A 8 -7.07 0.12 -9.30
N MET A 9 -7.95 0.18 -8.29
CA MET A 9 -9.06 1.12 -8.24
C MET A 9 -8.54 2.57 -8.25
N LEU A 10 -7.51 2.89 -7.46
CA LEU A 10 -6.91 4.21 -7.43
C LEU A 10 -6.24 4.59 -8.76
N ALA A 11 -5.53 3.64 -9.39
CA ALA A 11 -4.92 3.86 -10.71
C ALA A 11 -5.99 4.15 -11.78
N LEU A 12 -7.07 3.37 -11.80
CA LEU A 12 -8.20 3.58 -12.71
C LEU A 12 -8.99 4.85 -12.39
N ALA A 13 -9.17 5.18 -11.10
CA ALA A 13 -9.94 6.35 -10.68
C ALA A 13 -9.39 7.66 -11.26
N ARG A 14 -8.07 7.75 -11.46
CA ARG A 14 -7.41 8.89 -12.12
C ARG A 14 -7.75 9.02 -13.61
N LYS A 15 -8.26 7.97 -14.24
CA LYS A 15 -8.57 7.90 -15.68
C LYS A 15 -10.06 7.95 -15.96
N ILE A 16 -10.87 7.24 -15.15
CA ILE A 16 -12.30 7.05 -15.39
C ILE A 16 -13.20 7.52 -14.24
N GLY A 17 -12.63 8.14 -13.21
CA GLY A 17 -13.36 8.59 -12.04
C GLY A 17 -13.52 7.50 -10.97
N LYS A 18 -13.63 7.93 -9.71
CA LYS A 18 -13.61 7.07 -8.53
C LYS A 18 -14.73 6.03 -8.53
N GLN A 19 -15.97 6.44 -8.77
CA GLN A 19 -17.13 5.54 -8.69
C GLN A 19 -17.07 4.47 -9.79
N THR A 20 -16.78 4.87 -11.02
CA THR A 20 -16.67 3.97 -12.17
C THR A 20 -15.53 2.96 -11.98
N ALA A 21 -14.38 3.41 -11.47
CA ALA A 21 -13.26 2.53 -11.15
C ALA A 21 -13.61 1.52 -10.04
N HIS A 22 -14.24 1.98 -8.96
CA HIS A 22 -14.69 1.12 -7.88
C HIS A 22 -15.63 0.02 -8.39
N ASP A 23 -16.67 0.40 -9.14
CA ASP A 23 -17.68 -0.57 -9.61
C ASP A 23 -17.09 -1.58 -10.59
N LEU A 24 -16.14 -1.15 -11.44
CA LEU A 24 -15.42 -2.04 -12.35
C LEU A 24 -14.58 -3.05 -11.58
N VAL A 25 -13.71 -2.58 -10.67
CA VAL A 25 -12.80 -3.46 -9.90
C VAL A 25 -13.58 -4.37 -8.97
N TYR A 26 -14.67 -3.88 -8.37
CA TYR A 26 -15.55 -4.68 -7.52
C TYR A 26 -16.18 -5.84 -8.31
N LYS A 27 -16.74 -5.57 -9.50
CA LYS A 27 -17.32 -6.62 -10.36
C LYS A 27 -16.26 -7.66 -10.75
N ILE A 28 -15.08 -7.22 -11.19
CA ILE A 28 -13.98 -8.13 -11.56
C ILE A 28 -13.54 -8.97 -10.36
N SER A 29 -13.39 -8.36 -9.18
CA SER A 29 -13.01 -9.06 -7.95
C SER A 29 -14.04 -10.10 -7.53
N LYS A 30 -15.33 -9.77 -7.64
CA LYS A 30 -16.43 -10.69 -7.35
C LYS A 30 -16.44 -11.89 -8.31
N THR A 31 -16.25 -11.63 -9.60
CA THR A 31 -16.14 -12.69 -10.62
C THR A 31 -14.93 -13.57 -10.38
N ALA A 32 -13.75 -12.99 -10.15
CA ALA A 32 -12.52 -13.73 -9.87
C ALA A 32 -12.71 -14.68 -8.66
N ASN A 33 -13.35 -14.20 -7.59
CA ASN A 33 -13.64 -15.01 -6.42
C ASN A 33 -14.65 -16.13 -6.73
N LYS A 34 -15.76 -15.81 -7.41
CA LYS A 34 -16.79 -16.80 -7.79
C LYS A 34 -16.23 -17.90 -8.68
N GLU A 35 -15.30 -17.57 -9.58
CA GLU A 35 -14.68 -18.49 -10.54
C GLU A 35 -13.41 -19.17 -10.01
N ASN A 36 -12.98 -18.90 -8.76
CA ASN A 36 -11.70 -19.35 -8.22
C ASN A 36 -10.49 -19.01 -9.12
N ARG A 37 -10.49 -17.80 -9.70
CA ARG A 37 -9.43 -17.30 -10.58
C ARG A 37 -8.59 -16.21 -9.90
N SER A 38 -7.36 -16.06 -10.38
CA SER A 38 -6.49 -14.95 -9.99
C SER A 38 -7.10 -13.62 -10.41
N LEU A 39 -7.22 -12.67 -9.47
CA LEU A 39 -7.65 -11.30 -9.75
C LEU A 39 -6.82 -10.66 -10.88
N LYS A 40 -5.50 -10.85 -10.83
CA LYS A 40 -4.57 -10.34 -11.85
C LYS A 40 -4.92 -10.86 -13.24
N SER A 41 -5.20 -12.16 -13.35
CA SER A 41 -5.62 -12.75 -14.63
C SER A 41 -6.93 -12.15 -15.13
N CYS A 42 -7.89 -11.91 -14.24
CA CYS A 42 -9.17 -11.31 -14.62
C CYS A 42 -9.04 -9.84 -15.03
N LEU A 43 -8.09 -9.09 -14.44
CA LEU A 43 -7.79 -7.71 -14.81
C LEU A 43 -7.12 -7.60 -16.19
N VAL A 44 -6.09 -8.41 -16.44
CA VAL A 44 -5.36 -8.42 -17.72
C VAL A 44 -6.25 -8.86 -18.90
N ASN A 45 -7.22 -9.73 -18.64
CA ASN A 45 -8.20 -10.15 -19.65
C ASN A 45 -9.44 -9.22 -19.74
N ASN A 46 -9.46 -8.09 -19.03
CA ASN A 46 -10.59 -7.16 -19.07
C ASN A 46 -10.28 -5.95 -19.96
N GLU A 47 -10.97 -5.85 -21.10
CA GLU A 47 -10.77 -4.76 -22.07
C GLU A 47 -10.94 -3.35 -21.47
N LYS A 48 -11.87 -3.17 -20.53
CA LYS A 48 -12.09 -1.86 -19.89
C LYS A 48 -10.92 -1.46 -19.00
N VAL A 49 -10.24 -2.44 -18.38
CA VAL A 49 -9.01 -2.20 -17.62
C VAL A 49 -7.86 -1.94 -18.58
N MET A 50 -7.68 -2.80 -19.59
CA MET A 50 -6.57 -2.71 -20.55
C MET A 50 -6.60 -1.47 -21.45
N LYS A 51 -7.77 -0.81 -21.57
CA LYS A 51 -7.90 0.51 -22.20
C LYS A 51 -7.15 1.62 -21.43
N HIS A 52 -6.89 1.42 -20.13
CA HIS A 52 -6.35 2.46 -19.24
C HIS A 52 -5.05 2.07 -18.54
N LEU A 53 -4.80 0.78 -18.35
CA LEU A 53 -3.61 0.25 -17.70
C LEU A 53 -2.96 -0.80 -18.61
N THR A 54 -1.64 -0.74 -18.69
CA THR A 54 -0.82 -1.78 -19.33
C THR A 54 -0.63 -2.98 -18.39
N ILE A 55 -0.08 -4.07 -18.91
CA ILE A 55 0.30 -5.22 -18.08
C ILE A 55 1.35 -4.79 -17.06
N ASP A 56 2.35 -4.00 -17.47
CA ASP A 56 3.40 -3.50 -16.59
C ASP A 56 2.85 -2.61 -15.46
N ASP A 57 1.86 -1.76 -15.74
CA ASP A 57 1.17 -0.99 -14.69
C ASP A 57 0.54 -1.91 -13.64
N ILE A 58 -0.09 -3.00 -14.09
CA ILE A 58 -0.70 -3.99 -13.21
C ILE A 58 0.37 -4.75 -12.43
N GLU A 59 1.49 -5.12 -13.05
CA GLU A 59 2.63 -5.77 -12.37
C GLU A 59 3.19 -4.90 -11.24
N VAL A 60 3.44 -3.62 -11.52
CA VAL A 60 3.94 -2.66 -10.53
C VAL A 60 3.00 -2.52 -9.34
N ILE A 61 1.68 -2.50 -9.59
CA ILE A 61 0.67 -2.44 -8.53
C ILE A 61 0.63 -3.74 -7.71
N PHE A 62 0.88 -4.88 -8.34
CA PHE A 62 0.90 -6.19 -7.69
C PHE A 62 2.21 -6.50 -6.94
N ASP A 63 3.22 -5.62 -7.01
CA ASP A 63 4.38 -5.66 -6.12
C ASP A 63 4.02 -5.06 -4.74
N TYR A 64 4.06 -5.90 -3.71
CA TYR A 64 3.74 -5.52 -2.33
C TYR A 64 4.60 -4.35 -1.81
N LYS A 65 5.84 -4.21 -2.30
CA LYS A 65 6.76 -3.13 -1.88
C LYS A 65 6.23 -1.76 -2.26
N ASN A 66 5.42 -1.69 -3.30
CA ASN A 66 4.82 -0.44 -3.78
C ASN A 66 3.53 -0.08 -3.04
N GLN A 67 3.04 -0.93 -2.14
CA GLN A 67 1.79 -0.74 -1.38
C GLN A 67 2.01 -0.37 0.09
N LEU A 68 3.19 0.18 0.44
CA LEU A 68 3.53 0.52 1.82
C LEU A 68 2.99 1.89 2.26
N GLY A 69 2.56 2.74 1.34
CA GLY A 69 2.10 4.10 1.67
C GLY A 69 3.14 4.87 2.49
N LEU A 70 2.70 5.45 3.61
CA LEU A 70 3.55 6.23 4.53
C LEU A 70 4.16 5.41 5.68
N CYS A 71 4.09 4.07 5.61
CA CYS A 71 4.60 3.21 6.67
C CYS A 71 6.09 3.47 6.97
N PRO A 72 7.01 3.55 5.98
CA PRO A 72 8.41 3.85 6.24
C PRO A 72 8.60 5.19 6.97
N GLU A 73 7.90 6.23 6.54
CA GLU A 73 7.99 7.57 7.12
C GLU A 73 7.48 7.61 8.56
N PHE A 74 6.44 6.82 8.89
CA PHE A 74 5.97 6.70 10.27
C PHE A 74 6.98 5.97 11.15
N VAL A 75 7.61 4.90 10.64
CA VAL A 75 8.69 4.20 11.36
C VAL A 75 9.85 5.16 11.62
N ASP A 76 10.28 5.92 10.62
CA ASP A 76 11.38 6.89 10.75
C ASP A 76 11.08 7.96 11.81
N ARG A 77 9.84 8.46 11.86
CA ARG A 77 9.41 9.42 12.89
C ARG A 77 9.55 8.83 14.29
N VAL A 78 9.09 7.60 14.52
CA VAL A 78 9.17 6.93 15.83
C VAL A 78 10.63 6.66 16.21
N VAL A 79 11.45 6.17 15.28
CA VAL A 79 12.88 5.93 15.51
C VAL A 79 13.60 7.23 15.88
N LYS A 80 13.30 8.34 15.18
CA LYS A 80 13.88 9.66 15.47
C LYS A 80 13.47 10.16 16.85
N LEU A 81 12.20 9.99 17.24
CA LEU A 81 11.71 10.35 18.58
C LEU A 81 12.40 9.54 19.67
N SER A 82 12.50 8.22 19.49
CA SER A 82 13.19 7.32 20.43
C SER A 82 14.66 7.71 20.62
N ARG A 83 15.38 7.97 19.52
CA ARG A 83 16.77 8.44 19.56
C ARG A 83 16.91 9.78 20.30
N LYS A 84 15.99 10.72 20.07
CA LYS A 84 15.96 12.02 20.76
C LYS A 84 15.74 11.86 22.27
N SER A 85 14.81 10.99 22.68
CA SER A 85 14.58 10.67 24.09
C SER A 85 15.85 10.11 24.74
N ARG A 86 16.46 9.10 24.12
CA ARG A 86 17.67 8.43 24.63
C ARG A 86 18.88 9.35 24.76
N ALA A 87 19.00 10.39 23.94
CA ALA A 87 20.07 11.38 24.10
C ALA A 87 19.96 12.14 25.44
N GLY A 88 18.74 12.32 25.96
CA GLY A 88 18.47 12.93 27.27
C GLY A 88 18.78 12.00 28.45
N ASP A 89 18.73 10.69 28.25
CA ASP A 89 19.02 9.69 29.29
C ASP A 89 20.44 9.81 29.85
N LYS A 90 21.41 10.37 29.09
CA LYS A 90 22.76 10.66 29.60
C LYS A 90 22.74 11.53 30.85
N ARG A 91 21.80 12.48 30.96
CA ARG A 91 21.63 13.31 32.15
C ARG A 91 21.10 12.47 33.32
N PHE A 92 20.06 11.67 33.06
CA PHE A 92 19.47 10.79 34.06
C PHE A 92 20.49 9.77 34.61
N LEU A 93 21.27 9.14 33.74
CA LEU A 93 22.33 8.20 34.14
C LEU A 93 23.45 8.89 34.93
N LYS A 94 23.81 10.13 34.59
CA LYS A 94 24.82 10.90 35.34
C LYS A 94 24.31 11.26 36.74
N ASP A 95 23.07 11.73 36.85
CA ASP A 95 22.48 12.15 38.13
C ASP A 95 22.21 10.94 39.06
N TYR A 96 21.96 9.74 38.50
CA TYR A 96 21.66 8.54 39.29
C TYR A 96 22.90 7.74 39.72
N PHE A 97 23.97 7.71 38.92
CA PHE A 97 25.19 6.91 39.18
C PHE A 97 26.41 7.72 39.62
N SER A 98 26.33 9.05 39.74
CA SER A 98 27.44 9.89 40.26
C SER A 98 27.32 10.22 41.76
N ASN A 99 26.34 9.62 42.46
CA ASN A 99 26.13 9.78 43.91
C ASN A 99 26.51 8.51 44.71
N GLU A 100 27.25 7.58 44.12
CA GLU A 100 28.00 6.52 44.82
C GLU A 100 29.49 6.87 44.81
#